data_AF-A0A6N2CNN9-F1
#
_entry.id   AF-A0A6N2CNN9-F1
#
_cell.length_a   1.000
_cell.length_b   1.000
_cell.length_c   1.000
_cell.angle_alpha   90.00
_cell.angle_beta   90.00
_cell.angle_gamma   90.00
#
_symmetry.space_group_name_H-M   'P 1'
#
loop_
_entity.id
_entity.type
_entity.pdbx_description
1 polymer ?
#
loop_
_entity_poly.entity_id
_entity_poly.type
_entity_poly.pdbx_seq_one_letter_code
_entity_poly.pdbx_strand_id
1 'polypeptide(L)'
;MKSKTRRNSGISLDQMIKELNLLMLGWLNYFKGARMKGKLEAIMSWLRRRIRCFRMKQCKRAIWIARFLQKLKVPEWLSWLLALSSKGWYHKSNTP
;
A
#
# COMPACT_ATOMS: atom_id res chain seq x y z
N MET A 1 2.52 -14.60 5.12
CA MET A 1 2.41 -13.17 4.68
C MET A 1 0.97 -12.69 4.45
N LYS A 2 0.14 -13.39 3.65
CA LYS A 2 -1.24 -12.93 3.33
C LYS A 2 -2.17 -12.75 4.55
N SER A 3 -1.94 -13.49 5.64
CA SER A 3 -2.70 -13.39 6.89
C SER A 3 -2.45 -12.08 7.64
N LYS A 4 -1.19 -11.63 7.72
CA LYS A 4 -0.80 -10.38 8.39
C LYS A 4 -1.22 -9.13 7.62
N THR A 5 -1.19 -9.17 6.29
CA THR A 5 -1.67 -8.05 5.43
C THR A 5 -3.18 -8.16 5.13
N ARG A 6 -4.00 -8.65 6.07
CA ARG A 6 -5.45 -8.71 5.87
C ARG A 6 -6.02 -7.29 5.89
N ARG A 7 -6.83 -6.98 4.88
CA ARG A 7 -7.48 -5.67 4.71
C ARG A 7 -8.62 -5.40 5.71
N ASN A 8 -8.86 -6.32 6.64
CA ASN A 8 -9.91 -6.24 7.66
C ASN A 8 -9.33 -6.10 9.07
N SER A 9 -8.01 -5.99 9.20
CA SER A 9 -7.36 -5.83 10.50
C SER A 9 -7.51 -4.39 10.99
N GLY A 10 -7.98 -4.20 12.22
CA GLY A 10 -8.11 -2.89 12.89
C GLY A 10 -6.77 -2.31 13.36
N ILE A 11 -5.69 -2.57 12.63
CA ILE A 11 -4.32 -2.21 13.01
C ILE A 11 -3.96 -0.88 12.33
N SER A 12 -3.19 -0.02 13.01
CA SER A 12 -2.69 1.22 12.44
C SER A 12 -1.71 0.96 11.29
N LEU A 13 -1.61 1.90 10.35
CA LEU A 13 -0.70 1.75 9.20
C LEU A 13 0.77 1.68 9.67
N ASP A 14 1.14 2.48 10.67
CA ASP A 14 2.48 2.47 11.27
C ASP A 14 2.85 1.11 11.86
N GLN A 15 1.93 0.51 12.62
CA GLN A 15 2.12 -0.82 13.19
C GLN A 15 2.25 -1.88 12.08
N MET A 16 1.45 -1.79 11.02
CA MET A 16 1.57 -2.68 9.86
C MET A 16 2.95 -2.52 9.18
N ILE A 17 3.46 -1.31 9.03
CA ILE A 17 4.80 -1.07 8.46
C ILE A 17 5.88 -1.64 9.36
N LYS A 18 5.81 -1.43 10.68
CA LYS A 18 6.77 -1.99 11.64
C LYS A 18 6.84 -3.51 11.57
N GLU A 19 5.69 -4.17 11.60
CA GLU A 19 5.63 -5.63 11.48
C GLU A 19 6.17 -6.13 10.13
N LEU A 20 5.89 -5.41 9.04
CA LEU A 20 6.42 -5.74 7.72
C LEU A 20 7.94 -5.57 7.68
N ASN A 21 8.48 -4.47 8.21
CA ASN A 21 9.91 -4.20 8.23
C ASN A 21 10.68 -5.28 9.02
N LEU A 22 10.16 -5.73 10.17
CA LEU A 22 10.75 -6.81 10.94
C LEU A 22 10.82 -8.12 10.14
N LEU A 23 9.75 -8.46 9.44
CA LEU A 23 9.73 -9.65 8.56
C LEU A 23 10.70 -9.48 7.38
N MET A 24 10.77 -8.28 6.80
CA MET A 24 11.66 -7.97 5.68
C MET A 24 13.14 -8.09 6.07
N LEU A 25 13.52 -7.62 7.25
CA LEU A 25 14.89 -7.69 7.77
C LEU A 25 15.39 -9.15 7.83
N GLY A 26 14.61 -10.04 8.44
CA GLY A 26 14.96 -11.47 8.49
C GLY A 26 15.03 -12.12 7.11
N TRP A 27 14.12 -11.73 6.22
CA TRP A 27 14.07 -12.25 4.85
C TRP A 27 15.27 -11.77 4.01
N LEU A 28 15.63 -10.48 4.10
CA LEU A 28 16.77 -9.91 3.39
C LEU A 28 18.09 -10.50 3.87
N ASN A 29 18.22 -10.78 5.18
CA ASN A 29 19.41 -11.45 5.70
C ASN A 29 19.57 -12.87 5.13
N TYR A 30 18.46 -13.61 5.03
CA TYR A 30 18.46 -14.95 4.44
C TYR A 30 18.79 -14.94 2.93
N PHE A 31 18.27 -13.98 2.18
CA PHE A 31 18.47 -13.89 0.72
C PHE A 31 19.68 -13.05 0.29
N LYS A 32 20.53 -12.61 1.22
CA LYS A 32 21.68 -11.72 0.95
C LYS A 32 22.65 -12.29 -0.09
N GLY A 33 22.84 -13.61 -0.13
CA GLY A 33 23.71 -14.28 -1.09
C GLY A 33 23.04 -14.68 -2.42
N ALA A 34 21.74 -14.47 -2.56
CA ALA A 34 20.99 -14.91 -3.74
C ALA A 34 20.95 -13.82 -4.82
N ARG A 35 21.26 -14.16 -6.08
CA ARG A 35 21.04 -13.27 -7.25
C ARG A 35 19.54 -13.19 -7.58
N MET A 36 18.76 -12.55 -6.71
CA MET A 36 17.29 -12.45 -6.83
C MET A 36 16.76 -11.01 -6.80
N LYS A 37 17.57 -10.04 -7.20
CA LYS A 37 17.21 -8.61 -7.18
C LYS A 37 15.87 -8.33 -7.91
N GLY A 38 15.67 -8.87 -9.12
CA GLY A 38 14.43 -8.67 -9.87
C GLY A 38 13.19 -9.29 -9.20
N LYS A 39 13.33 -10.49 -8.60
CA LYS A 39 12.23 -11.11 -7.83
C LYS A 39 11.90 -10.30 -6.58
N LEU A 40 12.93 -9.76 -5.90
CA LEU A 40 12.74 -8.89 -4.74
C LEU A 40 12.02 -7.60 -5.11
N GLU A 41 12.38 -6.96 -6.20
CA GLU A 41 11.70 -5.75 -6.70
C GLU A 41 10.22 -6.00 -7.01
N ALA A 42 9.90 -7.13 -7.63
CA ALA A 42 8.51 -7.53 -7.90
C ALA A 42 7.70 -7.73 -6.60
N ILE A 43 8.29 -8.41 -5.60
CA ILE A 43 7.66 -8.61 -4.29
C ILE A 43 7.46 -7.27 -3.57
N MET A 44 8.47 -6.39 -3.60
CA MET A 44 8.37 -5.06 -3.00
C MET A 44 7.30 -4.20 -3.68
N SER A 45 7.21 -4.25 -5.00
CA SER A 45 6.17 -3.56 -5.77
C SER A 45 4.78 -4.04 -5.37
N TRP A 46 4.59 -5.36 -5.31
CA TRP A 46 3.34 -5.97 -4.84
C TRP A 46 3.00 -5.56 -3.39
N LEU A 47 3.98 -5.53 -2.50
CA LEU A 47 3.80 -5.13 -1.11
C LEU A 47 3.37 -3.66 -0.98
N ARG A 48 4.06 -2.74 -1.66
CA ARG A 48 3.70 -1.31 -1.69
C ARG A 48 2.28 -1.12 -2.20
N ARG A 49 1.89 -1.86 -3.25
CA ARG A 49 0.52 -1.82 -3.77
C ARG A 49 -0.51 -2.26 -2.74
N ARG A 50 -0.22 -3.31 -1.95
CA ARG A 50 -1.11 -3.73 -0.85
C ARG A 50 -1.24 -2.67 0.24
N ILE A 51 -0.15 -2.01 0.62
CA ILE A 51 -0.18 -0.93 1.62
C ILE A 51 -1.03 0.25 1.11
N ARG A 52 -0.88 0.65 -0.16
CA ARG A 52 -1.75 1.68 -0.78
C ARG A 52 -3.23 1.29 -0.73
N CYS A 53 -3.56 0.05 -1.10
CA CYS A 53 -4.92 -0.47 -1.01
C CYS A 53 -5.46 -0.41 0.43
N PHE A 54 -4.65 -0.78 1.42
CA PHE A 54 -5.02 -0.75 2.82
C PHE A 54 -5.33 0.68 3.28
N ARG A 55 -4.46 1.63 2.94
CA ARG A 55 -4.65 3.05 3.27
C ARG A 55 -5.90 3.64 2.64
N MET A 56 -6.13 3.39 1.35
CA MET A 56 -7.34 3.87 0.66
C MET A 56 -8.62 3.29 1.28
N LYS A 57 -8.59 2.01 1.66
CA LYS A 57 -9.72 1.37 2.35
C LYS A 57 -9.95 1.97 3.75
N GLN A 58 -8.88 2.33 4.47
CA GLN A 58 -8.98 2.94 5.80
C GLN A 58 -9.67 4.32 5.77
N CYS A 59 -9.50 5.09 4.69
CA CYS A 59 -10.17 6.38 4.51
C CYS A 59 -11.71 6.27 4.42
N LYS A 60 -12.24 5.12 4.00
CA LYS A 60 -13.67 4.76 3.85
C LYS A 60 -14.49 5.65 2.90
N ARG A 61 -14.50 6.97 3.09
CA ARG A 61 -15.26 7.96 2.29
C ARG A 61 -14.38 8.66 1.26
N ALA A 62 -14.98 9.06 0.14
CA ALA A 62 -14.31 9.77 -0.96
C ALA A 62 -13.61 11.06 -0.50
N ILE A 63 -14.26 11.85 0.37
CA ILE A 63 -13.68 13.09 0.89
C ILE A 63 -12.35 12.89 1.61
N TRP A 64 -12.24 11.82 2.42
CA TRP A 64 -11.00 11.51 3.15
C TRP A 64 -9.91 10.98 2.23
N ILE A 65 -10.29 10.33 1.12
CA ILE A 65 -9.35 9.90 0.08
C ILE A 65 -8.82 11.12 -0.67
N ALA A 66 -9.69 12.03 -1.11
CA ALA A 66 -9.30 13.25 -1.80
C ALA A 66 -8.36 14.11 -0.93
N ARG A 67 -8.71 14.34 0.34
CA ARG A 67 -7.84 15.04 1.30
C ARG A 67 -6.50 14.34 1.52
N PHE A 68 -6.50 13.01 1.59
CA PHE A 68 -5.26 12.24 1.72
C PHE A 68 -4.35 12.41 0.49
N LEU A 69 -4.91 12.39 -0.72
CA LEU A 69 -4.17 12.58 -1.97
C LEU A 69 -3.66 14.01 -2.10
N GLN A 70 -4.47 15.01 -1.76
CA GLN A 70 -4.05 16.41 -1.71
C GLN A 70 -2.91 16.62 -0.71
N LYS A 71 -2.94 15.97 0.47
CA LYS A 71 -1.82 16.00 1.43
C LYS A 71 -0.52 15.40 0.85
N LEU A 72 -0.64 14.47 -0.10
CA LEU A 72 0.49 13.90 -0.85
C LEU A 72 0.89 14.76 -2.06
N LYS A 73 0.35 15.99 -2.20
CA LYS A 73 0.59 16.93 -3.31
C LYS A 73 0.06 16.45 -4.68
N VAL A 74 -0.92 15.54 -4.69
CA VAL A 74 -1.64 15.21 -5.92
C VAL A 74 -2.57 16.39 -6.27
N PRO A 75 -2.67 16.80 -7.55
CA PRO A 75 -3.56 17.89 -7.93
C PRO A 75 -5.01 17.56 -7.55
N GLU A 76 -5.77 18.61 -7.19
CA GLU A 76 -7.11 18.46 -6.63
C GLU A 76 -8.07 17.74 -7.58
N TRP A 77 -8.09 18.12 -8.86
CA TRP A 77 -8.95 17.52 -9.88
C TRP A 77 -8.74 16.00 -9.99
N LEU A 78 -7.48 15.55 -9.97
CA LEU A 78 -7.13 14.13 -10.06
C LEU A 78 -7.49 13.40 -8.76
N SER A 79 -7.30 14.07 -7.62
CA SER A 79 -7.65 13.53 -6.31
C SER A 79 -9.14 13.21 -6.21
N TRP A 80 -10.01 14.10 -6.69
CA TRP A 80 -11.46 13.89 -6.72
C TRP A 80 -11.87 12.85 -7.76
N LEU A 81 -11.28 12.88 -8.96
CA LEU A 81 -11.53 11.88 -10.01
C LEU A 81 -11.27 10.45 -9.52
N LEU A 82 -10.14 10.27 -8.83
CA LEU A 82 -9.75 8.98 -8.26
C LEU A 82 -10.63 8.59 -7.07
N ALA A 83 -10.95 9.54 -6.19
CA ALA A 83 -11.80 9.32 -5.03
C ALA A 83 -13.21 8.85 -5.42
N LEU A 84 -13.83 9.52 -6.40
CA LEU A 84 -15.20 9.27 -6.86
C LEU A 84 -15.33 8.07 -7.81
N SER A 85 -14.23 7.59 -8.38
CA SER A 85 -14.26 6.43 -9.28
C SER A 85 -14.93 5.21 -8.63
N SER A 86 -15.77 4.49 -9.36
CA SER A 86 -16.41 3.24 -8.92
C SER A 86 -15.46 2.02 -8.92
N LYS A 87 -14.22 2.20 -9.40
CA LYS A 87 -13.26 1.10 -9.53
C LYS A 87 -12.83 0.54 -8.16
N GLY A 88 -12.56 -0.76 -8.10
CA GLY A 88 -12.10 -1.41 -6.88
C GLY A 88 -10.75 -0.89 -6.37
N TRP A 89 -10.49 -1.03 -5.07
CA TRP A 89 -9.28 -0.53 -4.40
C TRP A 89 -7.96 -0.98 -5.04
N TYR A 90 -7.92 -2.21 -5.55
CA TYR A 90 -6.73 -2.72 -6.22
C TYR A 90 -6.43 -1.99 -7.52
N HIS A 91 -7.47 -1.60 -8.28
CA HIS A 91 -7.32 -0.80 -9.49
C HIS A 91 -6.87 0.63 -9.15
N LYS A 92 -7.51 1.25 -8.16
CA LYS A 92 -7.16 2.61 -7.68
C LYS A 92 -5.74 2.71 -7.11
N SER A 93 -5.17 1.63 -6.59
CA SER A 93 -3.79 1.64 -6.06
C SER A 93 -2.68 1.78 -7.12
N ASN A 94 -3.04 1.61 -8.38
CA ASN A 94 -2.13 1.62 -9.54
C ASN A 94 -2.15 2.92 -10.34
N THR A 95 -3.03 3.86 -10.01
CA THR A 95 -3.09 5.14 -10.71
C THR A 95 -1.91 6.02 -10.29
N PRO A 96 -1.31 6.76 -11.24
CA PRO A 96 -0.21 7.69 -10.96
C PRO A 96 -0.63 8.84 -10.04
#